data_AF-A0A926QYF6-F1
#
_entry.id   AF-A0A926QYF6-F1
#
_cell.length_a   1.000
_cell.length_b   1.000
_cell.length_c   1.000
_cell.angle_alpha   90.00
_cell.angle_beta   90.00
_cell.angle_gamma   90.00
#
_symmetry.space_group_name_H-M   'P 1'
#
loop_
_entity.id
_entity.type
_entity.pdbx_description
1 polymer ?
#
loop_
_entity_poly.entity_id
_entity_poly.type
_entity_poly.pdbx_seq_one_letter_code
_entity_poly.pdbx_strand_id
1 'polypeptide(L)'
;MSLLRRCTAGWAALCVTAALATGYTDGSAGSEASPEGEEGTRRVSLTVVESGGQTLVLVPVTVKGEGPYTFVLDTGASASVVDDDLARELDLARTGERRPVSGVVGTGRVPVVEVPDWRMGRVSLAAADLAVIDLPQAPGARSLHGLLGSDVLSDFGRITVDYDKETLSVPSR
;
A
#
# COMPACT_ATOMS: atom_id res chain seq x y z
N MET A 1 -22.18 39.98 -45.26
CA MET A 1 -21.33 39.09 -46.09
C MET A 1 -20.27 38.45 -45.20
N SER A 2 -20.17 37.12 -45.25
CA SER A 2 -19.05 36.25 -44.80
C SER A 2 -18.72 36.25 -43.29
N LEU A 3 -19.29 35.34 -42.48
CA LEU A 3 -18.97 33.90 -42.28
C LEU A 3 -18.02 33.66 -41.08
N LEU A 4 -18.62 33.15 -40.00
CA LEU A 4 -17.97 32.51 -38.85
C LEU A 4 -17.12 31.32 -39.33
N ARG A 5 -15.89 31.23 -38.83
CA ARG A 5 -15.09 29.99 -38.87
C ARG A 5 -15.29 29.24 -37.57
N ARG A 6 -15.97 28.09 -37.63
CA ARG A 6 -15.97 27.05 -36.60
C ARG A 6 -14.85 26.06 -36.94
N CYS A 7 -13.94 25.82 -36.00
CA CYS A 7 -13.00 24.70 -36.06
C CYS A 7 -13.66 23.49 -35.39
N THR A 8 -13.98 22.46 -36.17
CA THR A 8 -14.40 21.15 -35.65
C THR A 8 -13.23 20.19 -35.72
N ALA A 9 -12.96 19.54 -34.59
CA ALA A 9 -11.99 18.48 -34.42
C ALA A 9 -12.36 17.24 -35.25
N GLY A 10 -11.35 16.59 -35.84
CA GLY A 10 -11.46 15.29 -36.47
C GLY A 10 -10.13 14.56 -36.32
N TRP A 11 -10.21 13.30 -35.88
CA TRP A 11 -9.30 12.16 -36.06
C TRP A 11 -9.70 11.11 -35.02
N ALA A 12 -9.71 9.80 -35.26
CA ALA A 12 -9.85 8.94 -36.43
C ALA A 12 -10.08 7.56 -35.78
N ALA A 13 -11.19 6.89 -36.09
CA ALA A 13 -11.48 5.57 -35.56
C ALA A 13 -10.62 4.52 -36.29
N LEU A 14 -9.83 3.75 -35.53
CA LEU A 14 -9.05 2.63 -36.08
C LEU A 14 -9.91 1.36 -35.99
N CYS A 15 -10.50 0.97 -37.14
CA CYS A 15 -11.14 -0.33 -37.31
C CYS A 15 -10.07 -1.40 -37.58
N VAL A 16 -9.93 -2.38 -36.70
CA VAL A 16 -9.19 -3.62 -37.00
C VAL A 16 -10.21 -4.66 -37.44
N THR A 17 -10.16 -5.02 -38.71
CA THR A 17 -10.98 -6.09 -39.31
C THR A 17 -10.45 -7.46 -38.92
N ALA A 18 -11.36 -8.31 -38.45
CA ALA A 18 -11.16 -9.74 -38.23
C ALA A 18 -11.03 -10.47 -39.58
N ALA A 19 -10.00 -11.30 -39.72
CA ALA A 19 -9.91 -12.31 -40.76
C ALA A 19 -10.06 -13.69 -40.11
N LEU A 20 -11.14 -14.39 -40.44
CA LEU A 20 -11.34 -15.79 -40.09
C LEU A 20 -10.52 -16.66 -41.04
N ALA A 21 -9.63 -17.49 -40.49
CA ALA A 21 -9.06 -18.63 -41.17
C ALA A 21 -9.35 -19.88 -40.33
N THR A 22 -10.20 -20.75 -40.86
CA THR A 22 -10.47 -22.08 -40.33
C THR A 22 -9.38 -23.07 -40.77
N GLY A 23 -8.83 -23.79 -39.78
CA GLY A 23 -8.48 -25.21 -39.89
C GLY A 23 -7.05 -25.55 -40.32
N TYR A 24 -6.22 -25.95 -39.35
CA TYR A 24 -5.36 -27.13 -39.46
C TYR A 24 -4.98 -27.62 -38.07
N THR A 25 -5.29 -28.88 -37.76
CA THR A 25 -4.88 -29.57 -36.54
C THR A 25 -3.48 -30.14 -36.73
N ASP A 26 -2.59 -29.96 -35.78
CA ASP A 26 -1.63 -31.00 -35.43
C ASP A 26 -1.34 -30.98 -33.93
N GLY A 27 -1.37 -32.17 -33.34
CA GLY A 27 -1.18 -32.40 -31.93
C GLY A 27 0.29 -32.27 -31.56
N SER A 28 0.60 -31.29 -30.74
CA SER A 28 1.75 -31.34 -29.86
C SER A 28 1.27 -30.86 -28.51
N ALA A 29 1.26 -31.76 -27.53
CA ALA A 29 1.04 -31.45 -26.14
C ALA A 29 2.10 -30.43 -25.70
N GLY A 30 1.76 -29.15 -25.78
CA GLY A 30 2.44 -28.10 -25.06
C GLY A 30 2.16 -28.35 -23.59
N SER A 31 3.15 -28.87 -22.88
CA SER A 31 3.23 -28.82 -21.43
C SER A 31 2.91 -27.38 -21.03
N GLU A 32 1.71 -27.14 -20.51
CA GLU A 32 1.42 -25.94 -19.76
C GLU A 32 2.46 -25.90 -18.65
N ALA A 33 3.39 -24.96 -18.75
CA ALA A 33 4.32 -24.70 -17.70
C ALA A 33 3.49 -24.46 -16.44
N SER A 34 3.65 -25.36 -15.46
CA SER A 34 3.13 -25.14 -14.11
C SER A 34 3.53 -23.74 -13.66
N PRO A 35 2.64 -22.95 -13.04
CA PRO A 35 3.04 -21.65 -12.55
C PRO A 35 4.19 -21.86 -11.58
N GLU A 36 5.26 -21.14 -11.87
CA GLU A 36 6.49 -21.07 -11.11
C GLU A 36 6.13 -20.80 -9.64
N GLY A 37 6.56 -21.71 -8.75
CA GLY A 37 6.65 -21.54 -7.30
C GLY A 37 5.41 -20.96 -6.60
N GLU A 38 4.66 -21.82 -5.91
CA GLU A 38 4.02 -21.36 -4.67
C GLU A 38 5.12 -21.04 -3.65
N GLU A 39 5.80 -19.90 -3.83
CA GLU A 39 6.46 -19.21 -2.74
C GLU A 39 5.39 -19.05 -1.67
N GLY A 40 5.60 -19.67 -0.50
CA GLY A 40 4.57 -19.74 0.54
C GLY A 40 3.99 -18.35 0.79
N THR A 41 2.71 -18.21 1.13
CA THR A 41 2.13 -16.89 1.42
C THR A 41 1.95 -16.71 2.93
N ARG A 42 2.46 -15.60 3.48
CA ARG A 42 2.18 -15.20 4.87
C ARG A 42 0.93 -14.34 4.89
N ARG A 43 0.04 -14.64 5.84
CA ARG A 43 -1.21 -13.89 6.03
C ARG A 43 -1.14 -13.07 7.31
N VAL A 44 -1.66 -11.85 7.25
CA VAL A 44 -1.84 -10.95 8.37
C VAL A 44 -3.33 -10.59 8.45
N SER A 45 -3.93 -10.77 9.63
CA SER A 45 -5.29 -10.33 9.89
C SER A 45 -5.36 -8.81 9.92
N LEU A 46 -6.32 -8.26 9.21
CA LEU A 46 -6.63 -6.84 9.13
C LEU A 46 -7.87 -6.53 9.96
N THR A 47 -8.17 -5.23 10.08
CA THR A 47 -9.50 -4.76 10.47
C THR A 47 -9.94 -3.73 9.44
N VAL A 48 -11.08 -3.94 8.82
CA VAL A 48 -11.65 -3.02 7.83
C VAL A 48 -12.72 -2.19 8.52
N VAL A 49 -12.50 -0.87 8.58
CA VAL A 49 -13.44 0.08 9.19
C VAL A 49 -14.09 0.90 8.11
N GLU A 50 -15.41 0.83 8.03
CA GLU A 50 -16.21 1.62 7.12
C GLU A 50 -16.97 2.71 7.87
N SER A 51 -16.82 3.97 7.44
CA SER A 51 -17.55 5.10 8.02
C SER A 51 -17.69 6.22 7.01
N GLY A 52 -18.89 6.78 6.86
CA GLY A 52 -19.14 7.94 6.00
C GLY A 52 -18.78 7.74 4.51
N GLY A 53 -18.84 6.50 4.01
CA GLY A 53 -18.42 6.16 2.64
C GLY A 53 -16.91 6.05 2.45
N GLN A 54 -16.14 6.06 3.54
CA GLN A 54 -14.70 5.85 3.54
C GLN A 54 -14.36 4.49 4.17
N THR A 55 -13.35 3.82 3.64
CA THR A 55 -12.85 2.54 4.14
C THR A 55 -11.40 2.70 4.61
N LEU A 56 -11.13 2.34 5.86
CA LEU A 56 -9.80 2.29 6.45
C LEU A 56 -9.41 0.82 6.66
N VAL A 57 -8.24 0.46 6.12
CA VAL A 57 -7.65 -0.86 6.34
C VAL A 57 -6.60 -0.73 7.43
N LEU A 58 -6.85 -1.38 8.56
CA LEU A 58 -5.99 -1.31 9.72
C LEU A 58 -5.20 -2.61 9.86
N VAL A 59 -3.92 -2.47 10.18
CA VAL A 59 -2.99 -3.58 10.35
C VAL A 59 -2.30 -3.50 11.73
N PRO A 60 -2.24 -4.60 12.49
CA PRO A 60 -1.57 -4.61 13.78
C PRO A 60 -0.05 -4.61 13.58
N VAL A 61 0.63 -3.68 14.24
CA VAL A 61 2.09 -3.56 14.23
C VAL A 61 2.63 -3.66 15.65
N THR A 62 3.69 -4.44 15.84
CA THR A 62 4.45 -4.45 17.09
C THR A 62 5.82 -3.82 16.86
N VAL A 63 6.29 -3.02 17.81
CA VAL A 63 7.62 -2.37 17.76
C VAL A 63 8.33 -2.68 19.06
N LYS A 64 9.59 -3.14 18.99
CA LYS A 64 10.38 -3.61 20.15
C LYS A 64 9.64 -4.65 21.02
N GLY A 65 8.71 -5.41 20.42
CA GLY A 65 7.86 -6.38 21.11
C GLY A 65 6.62 -5.80 21.81
N GLU A 66 6.43 -4.48 21.78
CA GLU A 66 5.28 -3.78 22.35
C GLU A 66 4.16 -3.60 21.31
N GLY A 67 2.91 -3.50 21.77
CA GLY A 67 1.71 -3.38 20.93
C GLY A 67 0.68 -4.51 21.13
N PRO A 68 -0.21 -4.77 20.15
CA PRO A 68 -0.19 -4.24 18.79
C PRO A 68 -0.71 -2.79 18.70
N TYR A 69 0.08 -1.95 18.06
CA TYR A 69 -0.29 -0.61 17.62
C TYR A 69 -1.10 -0.69 16.33
N THR A 70 -2.02 0.25 16.15
CA THR A 70 -2.92 0.27 14.98
C THR A 70 -2.32 1.15 13.91
N PHE A 71 -1.89 0.54 12.80
CA PHE A 71 -1.37 1.25 11.63
C PHE A 71 -2.39 1.20 10.49
N VAL A 72 -2.46 2.25 9.68
CA VAL A 72 -3.21 2.24 8.41
C VAL A 72 -2.34 1.59 7.32
N LEU A 73 -2.93 0.71 6.52
CA LEU A 73 -2.31 0.24 5.28
C LEU A 73 -2.60 1.25 4.16
N ASP A 74 -1.62 2.03 3.72
CA ASP A 74 -1.82 3.10 2.73
C ASP A 74 -0.85 2.98 1.55
N THR A 75 -1.30 2.33 0.47
CA THR A 75 -0.54 2.23 -0.77
C THR A 75 -0.40 3.57 -1.52
N GLY A 76 -1.16 4.60 -1.16
CA GLY A 76 -1.10 5.93 -1.75
C GLY A 76 -0.05 6.85 -1.11
N ALA A 77 0.51 6.47 0.04
CA ALA A 77 1.58 7.19 0.70
C ALA A 77 2.96 6.74 0.19
N SER A 78 3.85 7.70 -0.07
CA SER A 78 5.23 7.39 -0.47
C SER A 78 6.14 7.01 0.71
N ALA A 79 5.75 7.36 1.93
CA ALA A 79 6.54 7.14 3.14
C ALA A 79 5.65 6.62 4.27
N SER A 80 6.20 5.70 5.06
CA SER A 80 5.59 5.19 6.27
C SER A 80 5.77 6.18 7.42
N VAL A 81 4.80 6.19 8.32
CA VAL A 81 4.66 7.20 9.37
C VAL A 81 4.42 6.53 10.72
N VAL A 82 4.97 7.12 11.76
CA VAL A 82 4.62 6.85 13.16
C VAL A 82 4.08 8.12 13.81
N ASP A 83 3.11 7.94 14.70
CA ASP A 83 2.59 9.02 15.53
C ASP A 83 3.67 9.55 16.51
N ASP A 84 3.70 10.86 16.74
CA ASP A 84 4.72 11.49 17.59
C ASP A 84 4.59 11.09 19.08
N ASP A 85 3.37 10.82 19.58
CA ASP A 85 3.20 10.34 20.95
C ASP A 85 3.66 8.89 21.07
N LEU A 86 3.36 8.05 20.08
CA LEU A 86 3.91 6.68 20.06
C LEU A 86 5.44 6.68 19.97
N ALA A 87 6.02 7.54 19.13
CA ALA A 87 7.47 7.64 19.01
C ALA A 87 8.15 8.04 20.32
N ARG A 88 7.49 8.89 21.13
CA ARG A 88 7.94 9.26 22.47
C ARG A 88 7.73 8.14 23.48
N GLU A 89 6.57 7.47 23.45
CA GLU A 89 6.25 6.34 24.33
C GLU A 89 7.32 5.23 24.23
N LEU A 90 7.71 4.91 23.00
CA LEU A 90 8.67 3.85 22.70
C LEU A 90 10.14 4.29 22.74
N ASP A 91 10.42 5.55 23.09
CA ASP A 91 11.75 6.17 23.06
C ASP A 91 12.50 5.85 21.75
N LEU A 92 11.88 6.18 20.62
CA LEU A 92 12.47 5.96 19.30
C LEU A 92 13.52 7.03 19.01
N ALA A 93 14.70 6.59 18.54
CA ALA A 93 15.81 7.48 18.26
C ALA A 93 15.49 8.39 17.07
N ARG A 94 15.55 9.71 17.28
CA ARG A 94 15.44 10.69 16.19
C ARG A 94 16.76 10.73 15.42
N THR A 95 16.69 10.60 14.09
CA THR A 95 17.90 10.61 13.23
C THR A 95 18.51 12.00 13.09
N GLY A 96 17.76 13.05 13.44
CA GLY A 96 18.10 14.46 13.15
C GLY A 96 17.74 14.89 11.73
N GLU A 97 17.32 13.96 10.88
CA GLU A 97 16.89 14.24 9.50
C GLU A 97 15.46 14.78 9.44
N ARG A 98 15.14 15.37 8.27
CA ARG A 98 13.75 15.68 7.90
C ARG A 98 13.44 15.18 6.50
N ARG A 99 12.42 14.34 6.37
CA ARG A 99 12.02 13.75 5.09
C ARG A 99 10.81 14.44 4.48
N PRO A 100 10.76 14.56 3.15
CA PRO A 100 9.53 14.93 2.47
C PRO A 100 8.50 13.81 2.66
N VAL A 101 7.31 14.17 3.12
CA VAL A 101 6.13 13.32 3.13
C VAL A 101 5.14 13.87 2.11
N SER A 102 4.45 12.98 1.40
CA SER A 102 3.47 13.31 0.39
C SER A 102 2.33 12.30 0.44
N GLY A 103 1.10 12.81 0.41
CA GLY A 103 -0.11 12.01 0.31
C GLY A 103 -1.15 12.77 -0.50
N VAL A 104 -2.34 12.16 -0.68
CA VAL A 104 -3.43 12.74 -1.50
C VAL A 104 -3.81 14.16 -1.06
N VAL A 105 -3.60 14.50 0.22
CA VAL A 105 -4.04 15.77 0.82
C VAL A 105 -2.95 16.85 0.84
N GLY A 106 -1.69 16.54 0.49
CA GLY A 106 -0.62 17.54 0.44
C GLY A 106 0.79 16.99 0.70
N THR A 107 1.75 17.91 0.85
CA THR A 107 3.17 17.60 1.07
C THR A 107 3.78 18.43 2.21
N GLY A 108 4.83 17.92 2.84
CA GLY A 108 5.54 18.61 3.92
C GLY A 108 6.89 17.97 4.23
N ARG A 109 7.69 18.57 5.12
CA ARG A 109 8.92 17.94 5.65
C ARG A 109 8.79 17.73 7.14
N VAL A 110 9.02 16.51 7.60
CA VAL A 110 8.78 16.10 8.99
C VAL A 110 9.99 15.39 9.59
N PRO A 111 10.15 15.39 10.93
CA PRO A 111 11.20 14.64 11.60
C PRO A 111 11.14 13.14 11.28
N VAL A 112 12.25 12.44 11.54
CA VAL A 112 12.38 11.01 11.28
C VAL A 112 12.90 10.29 12.52
N VAL A 113 12.44 9.07 12.73
CA VAL A 113 12.92 8.15 13.79
C VAL A 113 13.33 6.80 13.21
N GLU A 114 14.29 6.16 13.87
CA GLU A 114 14.73 4.79 13.56
C GLU A 114 13.82 3.77 14.23
N VAL A 115 13.38 2.76 13.46
CA VAL A 115 12.55 1.65 13.93
C VAL A 115 13.24 0.32 13.62
N PRO A 116 13.96 -0.26 14.60
CA PRO A 116 14.86 -1.39 14.33
C PRO A 116 14.18 -2.76 14.33
N ASP A 117 13.28 -3.03 15.28
CA ASP A 117 12.65 -4.34 15.45
C ASP A 117 11.14 -4.16 15.49
N TRP A 118 10.50 -4.49 14.37
CA TRP A 118 9.07 -4.29 14.21
C TRP A 118 8.47 -5.31 13.26
N ARG A 119 7.19 -5.57 13.47
CA ARG A 119 6.46 -6.65 12.79
C ARG A 119 5.07 -6.18 12.43
N MET A 120 4.62 -6.57 11.26
CA MET A 120 3.24 -6.47 10.80
C MET A 120 2.56 -7.84 11.04
N GLY A 121 1.74 -7.93 12.08
CA GLY A 121 1.29 -9.22 12.61
C GLY A 121 2.48 -10.13 12.95
N ARG A 122 2.61 -11.25 12.23
CA ARG A 122 3.75 -12.19 12.38
C ARG A 122 4.88 -11.97 11.37
N VAL A 123 4.76 -11.00 10.48
CA VAL A 123 5.72 -10.70 9.42
C VAL A 123 6.75 -9.70 9.94
N SER A 124 8.03 -10.08 10.00
CA SER A 124 9.12 -9.15 10.31
C SER A 124 9.28 -8.14 9.19
N LEU A 125 9.40 -6.88 9.57
CA LEU A 125 9.76 -5.79 8.67
C LEU A 125 11.27 -5.52 8.79
N ALA A 126 11.89 -5.03 7.72
CA ALA A 126 13.27 -4.55 7.80
C ALA A 126 13.32 -3.33 8.73
N ALA A 127 14.44 -3.15 9.43
CA ALA A 127 14.68 -1.91 10.16
C ALA A 127 14.52 -0.72 9.19
N ALA A 128 13.76 0.28 9.61
CA ALA A 128 13.38 1.39 8.74
C ALA A 128 13.32 2.70 9.49
N ASP A 129 13.42 3.78 8.72
CA ASP A 129 13.30 5.14 9.21
C ASP A 129 11.91 5.67 8.87
N LEU A 130 11.11 5.98 9.90
CA LEU A 130 9.74 6.45 9.74
C LEU A 130 9.65 7.96 9.89
N ALA A 131 8.79 8.57 9.08
CA ALA A 131 8.39 9.96 9.28
C ALA A 131 7.54 10.08 10.56
N VAL A 132 7.71 11.18 11.30
CA VAL A 132 6.97 11.45 12.53
C VAL A 132 5.98 12.57 12.30
N ILE A 133 4.69 12.30 12.50
CA ILE A 133 3.62 13.30 12.43
C ILE A 133 2.69 13.19 13.63
N ASP A 134 1.91 14.23 13.88
CA ASP A 134 0.81 14.22 14.84
C ASP A 134 -0.44 13.67 14.14
N LEU A 135 -0.85 12.43 14.46
CA LEU A 135 -2.03 11.82 13.86
C LEU A 135 -3.29 12.26 14.61
N PRO A 136 -4.34 12.67 13.88
CA PRO A 136 -5.57 13.14 14.51
C PRO A 136 -6.23 12.01 15.32
N GLN A 137 -6.40 12.25 16.61
CA GLN A 137 -7.14 11.38 17.52
C GLN A 137 -8.58 11.91 17.65
N ALA A 138 -9.56 11.14 17.17
CA ALA A 138 -10.97 11.50 17.32
C ALA A 138 -11.58 10.82 18.56
N PRO A 139 -12.29 11.57 19.44
CA PRO A 139 -12.96 10.98 20.59
C PRO A 139 -13.92 9.85 20.19
N GLY A 140 -13.74 8.67 20.77
CA GLY A 140 -14.55 7.47 20.47
C GLY A 140 -14.14 6.74 19.19
N ALA A 141 -13.19 7.26 18.41
CA ALA A 141 -12.56 6.53 17.32
C ALA A 141 -11.39 5.70 17.82
N ARG A 142 -11.01 4.69 17.04
CA ARG A 142 -9.81 3.90 17.32
C ARG A 142 -8.57 4.77 17.10
N SER A 143 -7.69 4.80 18.10
CA SER A 143 -6.41 5.52 17.99
C SER A 143 -5.53 4.94 16.90
N LEU A 144 -5.13 5.80 15.96
CA LEU A 144 -4.16 5.50 14.93
C LEU A 144 -2.78 5.85 15.46
N HIS A 145 -1.84 4.94 15.27
CA HIS A 145 -0.49 5.05 15.78
C HIS A 145 0.55 5.17 14.67
N GLY A 146 0.13 4.99 13.42
CA GLY A 146 1.00 5.08 12.27
C GLY A 146 0.32 4.66 10.98
N LEU A 147 1.13 4.60 9.94
CA LEU A 147 0.74 4.25 8.58
C LEU A 147 1.90 3.49 7.92
N LEU A 148 1.58 2.40 7.22
CA LEU A 148 2.51 1.68 6.34
C LEU A 148 2.30 2.16 4.91
N GLY A 149 3.30 2.84 4.39
CA GLY A 149 3.37 3.38 3.04
C GLY A 149 4.13 2.48 2.07
N SER A 150 4.28 2.96 0.83
CA SER A 150 4.92 2.21 -0.25
C SER A 150 6.41 1.94 -0.02
N ASP A 151 7.11 2.75 0.76
CA ASP A 151 8.51 2.54 1.14
C ASP A 151 8.76 1.22 1.88
N VAL A 152 7.78 0.75 2.66
CA VAL A 152 7.85 -0.54 3.36
C VAL A 152 7.08 -1.63 2.60
N LEU A 153 5.93 -1.30 2.02
CA LEU A 153 5.08 -2.28 1.34
C LEU A 153 5.72 -2.80 0.04
N SER A 154 6.48 -1.97 -0.67
CA SER A 154 7.10 -2.36 -1.94
C SER A 154 8.20 -3.39 -1.79
N ASP A 155 8.82 -3.50 -0.62
CA ASP A 155 9.83 -4.52 -0.35
C ASP A 155 9.29 -5.93 -0.65
N PHE A 156 8.02 -6.17 -0.38
CA PHE A 156 7.38 -7.48 -0.58
C PHE A 156 7.22 -7.85 -2.06
N GLY A 157 7.42 -6.92 -3.00
CA GLY A 157 7.22 -7.10 -4.44
C GLY A 157 5.75 -7.21 -4.85
N ARG A 158 4.94 -7.91 -4.05
CA ARG A 158 3.49 -8.03 -4.20
C ARG A 158 2.84 -8.05 -2.81
N ILE A 159 1.71 -7.36 -2.71
CA ILE A 159 0.77 -7.50 -1.60
C ILE A 159 -0.62 -7.79 -2.16
N THR A 160 -1.46 -8.46 -1.39
CA THR A 160 -2.88 -8.67 -1.74
C THR A 160 -3.75 -8.39 -0.54
N VAL A 161 -4.67 -7.45 -0.69
CA VAL A 161 -5.65 -7.08 0.35
C VAL A 161 -6.98 -7.71 -0.05
N ASP A 162 -7.48 -8.60 0.80
CA ASP A 162 -8.83 -9.15 0.73
C ASP A 162 -9.67 -8.42 1.79
N TYR A 163 -10.52 -7.49 1.33
CA TYR A 163 -11.36 -6.67 2.20
C TYR A 163 -12.46 -7.50 2.88
N ASP A 164 -13.07 -8.44 2.15
CA ASP A 164 -14.13 -9.30 2.69
C ASP A 164 -13.60 -10.27 3.75
N LYS A 165 -12.40 -10.83 3.52
CA LYS A 165 -11.75 -11.73 4.47
C LYS A 165 -10.86 -11.03 5.48
N GLU A 166 -10.82 -9.69 5.47
CA GLU A 166 -9.94 -8.86 6.29
C GLU A 166 -8.51 -9.42 6.37
N THR A 167 -7.91 -9.73 5.22
CA THR A 167 -6.61 -10.41 5.17
C THR A 167 -5.64 -9.71 4.22
N LEU A 168 -4.43 -9.45 4.70
CA LEU A 168 -3.28 -9.10 3.89
C LEU A 168 -2.44 -10.34 3.63
N SER A 169 -2.12 -10.59 2.37
CA SER A 169 -1.22 -11.65 1.93
C SER A 169 0.06 -11.07 1.35
N VAL A 170 1.21 -11.58 1.80
CA VAL A 170 2.56 -11.23 1.31
C VAL A 170 3.37 -12.50 1.01
N PRO A 171 4.32 -12.48 0.06
CA PRO A 171 5.23 -13.60 -0.17
C PRO A 171 6.03 -13.98 1.08
N SER A 172 6.26 -15.28 1.27
CA SER A 172 7.21 -15.81 2.24
C SER A 172 8.60 -15.67 1.63
N ARG A 173 9.40 -14.81 2.23
CA ARG A 173 10.84 -14.80 2.00
C ARG A 173 11.53 -15.91 2.77
#